data_AF-A0A1Q5UNP2-F1
#
_entry.id   AF-A0A1Q5UNP2-F1
#
_cell.length_a   1.000
_cell.length_b   1.000
_cell.length_c   1.000
_cell.angle_alpha   90.00
_cell.angle_beta   90.00
_cell.angle_gamma   90.00
#
_symmetry.space_group_name_H-M   'P 1'
#
loop_
_entity.id
_entity.type
_entity.pdbx_description
1 polymer ?
#
loop_
_entity_poly.entity_id
_entity_poly.type
_entity_poly.pdbx_seq_one_letter_code
_entity_poly.pdbx_strand_id
1 'polypeptide(L)'
;MVHGGALGTIIDENLGRAAVRHFPARTGMTANLNINYRAPVYSDKFYSIHSSLDPEQSTDRKAYVRCEVRDMTGRLCVEANGLFVVPKKLKLVRLGDHF
;
A
#
# COMPACT_ATOMS: atom_id res chain seq x y z
N MET A 1 3.74 -2.07 -22.05
CA MET A 1 4.28 -2.32 -20.69
C MET A 1 3.71 -1.25 -19.78
N VAL A 2 3.29 -1.60 -18.57
CA VAL A 2 2.73 -0.62 -17.62
C VAL A 2 3.85 0.27 -17.10
N HIS A 3 3.60 1.59 -17.05
CA HIS A 3 4.55 2.55 -16.48
C HIS A 3 4.76 2.28 -14.99
N GLY A 4 6.01 2.31 -14.52
CA GLY A 4 6.34 2.05 -13.11
C GLY A 4 5.57 2.94 -12.15
N GLY A 5 5.45 4.24 -12.45
CA GLY A 5 4.67 5.18 -11.64
C GLY A 5 3.18 4.84 -11.56
N ALA A 6 2.57 4.33 -12.63
CA ALA A 6 1.16 3.93 -12.62
C ALA A 6 0.95 2.70 -11.73
N LEU A 7 1.87 1.74 -11.78
CA LEU A 7 1.87 0.60 -10.88
C LEU A 7 2.15 1.02 -9.43
N GLY A 8 3.04 2.00 -9.23
CA GLY A 8 3.32 2.62 -7.94
C GLY A 8 2.08 3.24 -7.29
N THR A 9 1.23 3.91 -8.06
CA THR A 9 -0.06 4.44 -7.57
C THR A 9 -1.00 3.33 -7.10
N ILE A 10 -1.11 2.23 -7.85
CA ILE A 10 -1.93 1.08 -7.46
C ILE A 10 -1.37 0.45 -6.17
N ILE A 11 -0.05 0.31 -6.07
CA ILE A 11 0.62 -0.22 -4.88
C ILE A 11 0.37 0.67 -3.66
N ASP A 12 0.54 1.99 -3.80
CA ASP A 12 0.32 2.97 -2.73
C ASP A 12 -1.12 2.88 -2.19
N GLU A 13 -2.13 2.82 -3.06
CA GLU A 13 -3.54 2.67 -2.69
C GLU A 13 -3.80 1.34 -1.94
N ASN A 14 -3.21 0.22 -2.38
CA ASN A 14 -3.39 -1.08 -1.73
C ASN A 14 -2.72 -1.14 -0.34
N LEU A 15 -1.48 -0.65 -0.24
CA LEU A 15 -0.77 -0.54 1.03
C LEU A 15 -1.45 0.45 1.98
N GLY A 16 -1.91 1.59 1.45
CA GLY A 16 -2.68 2.59 2.17
C GLY A 16 -3.95 2.01 2.75
N ARG A 17 -4.71 1.23 1.98
CA ARG A 17 -5.92 0.55 2.48
C ARG A 17 -5.63 -0.45 3.60
N ALA A 18 -4.50 -1.15 3.56
CA ALA A 18 -4.07 -2.03 4.65
C ALA A 18 -3.69 -1.21 5.89
N ALA A 19 -2.94 -0.12 5.71
CA ALA A 19 -2.46 0.75 6.77
C ALA A 19 -3.58 1.52 7.46
N VAL A 20 -4.48 2.18 6.72
CA VAL A 20 -5.51 3.03 7.33
C VAL A 20 -6.47 2.22 8.19
N ARG A 21 -6.73 0.95 7.88
CA ARG A 21 -7.55 0.07 8.72
C ARG A 21 -6.95 -0.16 10.12
N HIS A 22 -5.64 0.02 10.28
CA HIS A 22 -4.96 -0.07 11.56
C HIS A 22 -5.13 1.21 12.41
N PHE A 23 -5.28 2.38 11.80
CA PHE A 23 -5.34 3.64 12.53
C PHE A 23 -6.73 3.88 13.15
N PRO A 24 -6.82 4.46 14.36
CA PRO A 24 -8.10 4.71 15.03
C PRO A 24 -9.09 5.53 14.21
N ALA A 25 -8.59 6.60 13.57
CA ALA A 25 -9.39 7.47 12.70
C ALA A 25 -9.51 6.92 11.26
N ARG A 26 -8.99 5.73 10.97
CA ARG A 26 -9.02 5.12 9.63
C ARG A 26 -8.48 6.01 8.51
N THR A 27 -7.52 6.85 8.83
CA THR A 27 -6.99 7.86 7.94
C THR A 27 -5.51 8.07 8.20
N GLY A 28 -4.75 8.40 7.17
CA GLY A 28 -3.31 8.52 7.23
C GLY A 28 -2.74 8.88 5.87
N MET A 29 -1.43 9.04 5.80
CA MET A 29 -0.72 9.37 4.57
C MET A 29 0.56 8.55 4.45
N THR A 30 1.02 8.37 3.22
CA THR A 30 2.28 7.70 2.91
C THR A 30 3.46 8.58 3.36
N ALA A 31 4.34 8.06 4.21
CA ALA A 31 5.59 8.70 4.60
C ALA A 31 6.78 8.14 3.84
N ASN A 32 6.76 6.84 3.53
CA ASN A 32 7.75 6.21 2.68
C ASN A 32 7.10 5.11 1.85
N LEU A 33 7.53 5.01 0.59
CA LEU A 33 7.16 3.93 -0.32
C LEU A 33 8.41 3.46 -1.06
N ASN A 34 8.81 2.22 -0.81
CA ASN A 34 9.94 1.58 -1.48
C ASN A 34 9.42 0.45 -2.36
N ILE A 35 9.72 0.50 -3.66
CA ILE A 35 9.19 -0.43 -4.65
C ILE A 35 10.36 -1.07 -5.41
N ASN A 36 10.36 -2.40 -5.48
CA ASN A 36 11.33 -3.19 -6.23
C ASN A 36 10.63 -3.87 -7.41
N TYR A 37 10.88 -3.38 -8.62
CA TYR A 37 10.36 -3.96 -9.86
C TYR A 37 11.22 -5.16 -10.26
N ARG A 38 10.66 -6.37 -10.18
CA ARG A 38 11.37 -7.65 -10.41
C ARG A 38 11.15 -8.18 -11.83
N ALA A 39 9.99 -7.94 -12.42
CA ALA A 39 9.65 -8.36 -13.78
C ALA A 39 8.68 -7.36 -14.45
N PRO A 40 8.65 -7.27 -15.79
CA PRO A 40 7.75 -6.38 -16.49
C PRO A 40 6.28 -6.77 -16.28
N VAL A 41 5.45 -5.74 -16.07
CA VAL A 41 3.99 -5.85 -16.00
C VAL A 41 3.42 -5.31 -17.32
N TYR A 42 2.47 -6.03 -17.90
CA TYR A 42 1.86 -5.70 -19.18
C TYR A 42 0.40 -5.29 -18.98
N SER A 43 -0.09 -4.36 -19.80
CA SER A 43 -1.51 -4.05 -19.88
C SER A 43 -2.29 -5.28 -20.36
N ASP A 44 -3.61 -5.26 -20.15
CA ASP A 44 -4.54 -6.31 -20.61
C ASP A 44 -4.24 -7.71 -20.05
N LYS A 45 -3.60 -7.75 -18.88
CA LYS A 45 -3.36 -8.96 -18.10
C LYS A 45 -3.85 -8.79 -16.66
N PHE A 46 -4.15 -9.92 -16.03
CA PHE A 46 -4.54 -9.96 -14.62
C PHE A 46 -3.33 -10.17 -13.73
N TYR A 47 -3.38 -9.53 -12.55
CA TYR A 47 -2.38 -9.61 -11.51
C TYR A 47 -3.08 -9.64 -10.16
N SER A 48 -2.49 -10.34 -9.19
CA SER A 48 -2.92 -10.29 -7.79
C SER A 48 -2.00 -9.37 -6.99
N ILE A 49 -2.57 -8.66 -6.03
CA ILE A 49 -1.83 -7.83 -5.07
C ILE A 49 -2.16 -8.32 -3.67
N HIS A 50 -1.15 -8.75 -2.93
CA HIS A 50 -1.30 -9.22 -1.56
C HIS A 50 -0.62 -8.24 -0.62
N SER A 51 -1.40 -7.49 0.15
CA SER A 51 -0.91 -6.51 1.12
C SER A 51 -1.07 -7.04 2.54
N SER A 52 -0.07 -6.82 3.39
CA SER A 52 -0.09 -7.17 4.81
C SER A 52 0.47 -6.04 5.67
N LEU A 53 -0.04 -5.95 6.88
CA LEU A 53 0.46 -5.10 7.95
C LEU A 53 1.44 -5.92 8.81
N ASP A 54 2.51 -5.30 9.28
CA ASP A 54 3.33 -5.82 10.38
C ASP A 54 2.75 -5.30 11.70
N PRO A 55 2.02 -6.13 12.48
CA PRO A 55 1.38 -5.68 13.71
C PRO A 55 2.37 -5.41 14.85
N GLU A 56 3.56 -6.02 14.84
CA GLU A 56 4.55 -5.89 15.91
C GLU A 56 5.30 -4.56 15.81
N GLN A 57 5.58 -4.11 14.59
CA GLN A 57 6.23 -2.81 14.35
C GLN A 57 5.25 -1.64 14.28
N SER A 58 3.96 -1.92 14.10
CA SER A 58 2.94 -0.89 13.91
C SER A 58 2.40 -0.35 15.25
N THR A 59 1.92 0.89 15.20
CA THR A 59 1.31 1.62 16.30
C THR A 59 0.10 2.39 15.76
N ASP A 60 -0.71 2.96 16.64
CA ASP A 60 -1.86 3.83 16.28
C ASP A 60 -1.52 5.01 15.35
N ARG A 61 -0.24 5.28 15.13
CA ARG A 61 0.27 6.43 14.37
C ARG A 61 1.27 6.09 13.27
N LYS A 62 1.74 4.85 13.21
CA LYS A 62 2.68 4.35 12.20
C LYS A 62 2.28 2.94 11.81
N ALA A 63 2.03 2.71 10.54
CA ALA A 63 1.73 1.39 10.01
C ALA A 63 2.83 0.98 9.03
N TYR A 64 3.51 -0.11 9.35
CA TYR A 64 4.48 -0.75 8.47
C TYR A 64 3.74 -1.81 7.67
N VAL A 65 3.77 -1.67 6.35
CA VAL A 65 3.01 -2.51 5.43
C VAL A 65 3.90 -2.99 4.31
N ARG A 66 3.58 -4.15 3.76
CA ARG A 66 4.28 -4.73 2.61
C ARG A 66 3.30 -5.34 1.64
N CYS A 67 3.67 -5.40 0.37
CA CYS A 67 2.89 -6.13 -0.61
C CYS A 67 3.73 -6.80 -1.68
N GLU A 68 3.12 -7.79 -2.31
CA GLU A 68 3.62 -8.47 -3.50
C GLU A 68 2.58 -8.36 -4.62
N VAL A 69 3.06 -8.05 -5.82
CA VAL A 69 2.31 -8.12 -7.07
C VAL A 69 2.76 -9.35 -7.84
N ARG A 70 1.84 -10.27 -8.12
CA ARG A 70 2.11 -11.52 -8.83
C ARG A 70 1.24 -11.64 -10.08
N ASP A 71 1.78 -12.28 -11.12
CA ASP A 71 0.96 -12.67 -12.27
C ASP A 71 0.12 -13.92 -11.96
N MET A 72 -0.76 -14.29 -12.88
CA MET A 72 -1.65 -15.46 -12.71
C MET A 72 -0.93 -16.81 -12.68
N THR A 73 0.37 -16.85 -12.98
CA THR A 73 1.22 -18.03 -12.83
C THR A 73 1.94 -18.07 -11.48
N GLY A 74 1.78 -17.03 -10.66
CA GLY A 74 2.41 -16.88 -9.36
C GLY A 74 3.79 -16.20 -9.41
N ARG A 75 4.27 -15.77 -10.58
CA ARG A 75 5.56 -15.10 -10.71
C ARG A 75 5.54 -13.76 -9.99
N LEU A 76 6.54 -13.50 -9.16
CA LEU A 76 6.72 -12.20 -8.52
C LEU A 76 7.13 -11.15 -9.56
N CYS A 77 6.29 -10.13 -9.71
CA CYS A 77 6.54 -9.01 -10.63
C CYS A 77 7.07 -7.78 -9.89
N VAL A 78 6.48 -7.47 -8.73
CA VAL A 78 6.89 -6.33 -7.89
C VAL A 78 6.71 -6.70 -6.43
N GLU A 79 7.62 -6.23 -5.59
CA GLU A 79 7.44 -6.20 -4.14
C GLU A 79 7.64 -4.78 -3.63
N ALA A 80 6.92 -4.41 -2.58
CA ALA A 80 7.02 -3.08 -2.00
C ALA A 80 6.86 -3.11 -0.49
N ASN A 81 7.55 -2.19 0.17
CA ASN A 81 7.38 -1.88 1.59
C ASN A 81 6.95 -0.42 1.71
N GLY A 82 6.07 -0.14 2.66
CA GLY A 82 5.54 1.20 2.91
C GLY A 82 5.49 1.52 4.40
N LEU A 83 5.66 2.80 4.71
CA LEU A 83 5.38 3.38 6.02
C LEU A 83 4.27 4.42 5.85
N PHE A 84 3.15 4.17 6.51
CA PHE A 84 2.04 5.12 6.59
C PHE A 84 2.00 5.74 7.97
N VAL A 85 1.59 7.00 8.06
CA VAL A 85 1.58 7.75 9.32
C VAL A 85 0.33 8.58 9.50
N VAL A 86 -0.02 8.81 10.76
CA VAL A 86 -1.00 9.82 11.15
C VAL A 86 -0.27 11.13 11.50
N PRO A 87 -0.44 12.22 10.72
CA PRO A 87 0.22 13.50 10.98
C PRO A 87 -0.21 14.11 12.33
N LYS A 88 0.73 14.74 13.05
CA LYS A 88 0.46 15.37 14.37
C LYS A 88 -0.42 16.62 14.27
N LYS A 89 -0.16 17.44 13.25
CA LYS A 89 -0.66 18.82 13.15
C LYS A 89 -1.81 18.97 12.15
N LEU A 90 -2.16 17.89 11.45
CA LEU A 90 -3.22 17.90 10.45
C LEU A 90 -4.37 17.07 10.98
N LYS A 91 -5.55 17.70 11.11
CA LYS A 91 -6.77 17.00 11.50
C LYS A 91 -7.30 16.26 10.28
N LEU A 92 -7.06 14.96 10.22
CA LEU A 92 -7.61 14.11 9.19
C LEU A 92 -9.04 13.69 9.57
N VAL A 93 -9.94 13.71 8.59
CA VAL A 93 -11.33 13.24 8.75
C VAL A 93 -11.33 11.71 8.82
N ARG A 94 -12.19 11.14 9.66
CA ARG A 94 -12.31 9.69 9.78
C ARG A 94 -12.89 9.10 8.50
N LEU A 95 -12.22 8.08 7.95
CA LEU A 95 -12.71 7.40 6.76
C LEU A 95 -13.91 6.51 7.12
N GLY A 96 -15.07 6.79 6.49
CA GLY A 96 -16.34 6.09 6.73
C GLY A 96 -17.49 6.97 7.23
N ASP A 97 -17.25 8.25 7.54
CA ASP A 97 -18.31 9.14 8.05
C ASP A 97 -19.27 9.67 6.95
N HIS A 98 -19.00 9.39 5.67
CA HIS A 98 -19.78 9.89 4.51
C HIS A 98 -19.93 8.91 3.32
N PHE A 99 -20.04 7.59 3.56
CA PHE A 99 -20.39 6.62 2.51
C PHE A 99 -21.52 5.70 2.97
#